data_AF-A0A7X6ZTY8-F1
#
_entry.id   AF-A0A7X6ZTY8-F1
#
_cell.length_a   1.000
_cell.length_b   1.000
_cell.length_c   1.000
_cell.angle_alpha   90.00
_cell.angle_beta   90.00
_cell.angle_gamma   90.00
#
_symmetry.space_group_name_H-M   'P 1'
#
loop_
_entity.id
_entity.type
_entity.pdbx_description
1 polymer ?
#
loop_
_entity_poly.entity_id
_entity_poly.type
_entity_poly.pdbx_seq_one_letter_code
_entity_poly.pdbx_strand_id
1 'polypeptide(L)'
;GVIDYLTYGGIYREVFLEIFEPLFIDNIKVEATDVLKPVNGLRLDIYSDNRIEKAPVETKATVTLTDLSGQVLAGTTEDLIVKSGKQCSVISIEGLENIQLWDINNPALYWINVEISYGNRKDKFSTRFGFRECNFTPKGFYLNGERVKIVGLNRHQSYPYVGYAMPKRVQQKDADIIKHELCCNTVRTSHYPQSTHFLDRCDEIGLLVFEELPGWQHIGDEGWKSVALQNIQEMIERDWNHPSIIIWGVRINESFDDDSFYERTNKLARRLDKTRQTGGVRNIENSNLLEDVYTMNDFVHSGSNVGLNKQQDVTGLSLDVPYLVTEYNGHMYPTKKADNEERQVNHVLRHLKVQDASWADNSISGAVGWCAFDYNTHSDFGAGDMICHHGVMDMFRIPKFAAYVYGSQISPKIKPVLEPVTFWARGERSECTVFPLVVLSNCDWITLKFGDYDPISVYQKSKEFKHLPYPPFIIDTSVISIEQISQWGMKWEDGIITGYIGGEPVQEVRMARNPLPSKLMAVADDYILTSGEKDATRAVVKLVDQYNRPLPFINAVVRLNLSGDARIIGPEEIFLTGGSAGFWVESNGMEGEIKIDIACGGFKAEIKLLVQ
;
A
#
# COMPACT_ATOMS: atom_id res chain seq x y z
N GLY A 1 15.92 -12.40 18.75
CA GLY A 1 14.48 -12.10 18.93
C GLY A 1 13.68 -12.99 18.01
N VAL A 2 12.40 -13.17 18.30
CA VAL A 2 11.42 -13.72 17.32
C VAL A 2 10.80 -12.52 16.60
N ILE A 3 10.36 -12.68 15.35
CA ILE A 3 9.94 -11.59 14.46
C ILE A 3 8.53 -11.89 13.95
N ASP A 4 7.63 -10.90 13.95
CA ASP A 4 6.25 -11.03 13.44
C ASP A 4 6.18 -10.93 11.90
N TYR A 5 7.04 -11.70 11.22
CA TYR A 5 7.01 -12.01 9.80
C TYR A 5 8.07 -13.09 9.50
N LEU A 6 8.04 -13.68 8.31
CA LEU A 6 9.06 -14.63 7.85
C LEU A 6 10.03 -13.95 6.87
N THR A 7 11.32 -14.28 6.95
CA THR A 7 12.34 -13.77 6.00
C THR A 7 12.48 -14.66 4.76
N TYR A 8 12.02 -15.91 4.85
CA TYR A 8 12.18 -16.96 3.83
C TYR A 8 13.66 -17.20 3.47
N GLY A 9 13.91 -17.85 2.32
CA GLY A 9 15.24 -18.07 1.79
C GLY A 9 15.23 -18.06 0.25
N GLY A 10 16.39 -17.80 -0.35
CA GLY A 10 16.59 -17.77 -1.79
C GLY A 10 17.02 -16.41 -2.33
N ILE A 11 17.43 -16.41 -3.60
CA ILE A 11 17.67 -15.19 -4.38
C ILE A 11 16.31 -14.77 -4.94
N TYR A 12 15.55 -14.01 -4.15
CA TYR A 12 14.14 -13.70 -4.41
C TYR A 12 13.92 -12.42 -5.24
N ARG A 13 15.02 -11.78 -5.66
CA ARG A 13 15.03 -10.65 -6.60
C ARG A 13 16.00 -10.92 -7.74
N GLU A 14 15.95 -10.05 -8.73
CA GLU A 14 16.72 -10.09 -9.95
C GLU A 14 18.24 -10.04 -9.69
N VAL A 15 18.99 -10.65 -10.59
CA VAL A 15 20.45 -10.57 -10.65
C VAL A 15 20.83 -10.01 -12.00
N PHE A 16 21.65 -8.96 -12.01
CA PHE A 16 22.11 -8.29 -13.22
C PHE A 16 23.60 -8.58 -13.44
N LEU A 17 23.99 -8.78 -14.71
CA LEU A 17 25.39 -8.76 -15.14
C LEU A 17 25.67 -7.40 -15.77
N GLU A 18 26.40 -6.55 -15.07
CA GLU A 18 26.76 -5.22 -15.55
C GLU A 18 28.24 -5.19 -15.98
N ILE A 19 28.48 -4.70 -17.19
CA ILE A 19 29.83 -4.57 -17.76
C ILE A 19 30.14 -3.09 -17.87
N PHE A 20 31.08 -2.63 -17.05
CA PHE A 20 31.47 -1.24 -16.97
C PHE A 20 32.76 -0.95 -17.73
N GLU A 21 32.83 0.25 -18.31
CA GLU A 21 34.10 0.80 -18.78
C GLU A 21 35.02 1.15 -17.60
N PRO A 22 36.34 1.32 -17.81
CA PRO A 22 37.27 1.69 -16.75
C PRO A 22 36.95 3.03 -16.07
N LEU A 23 36.27 3.94 -16.77
CA LEU A 23 35.63 5.12 -16.21
C LEU A 23 34.13 4.98 -16.43
N PHE A 24 33.37 4.95 -15.34
CA PHE A 24 31.92 4.78 -15.39
C PHE A 24 31.22 5.59 -14.27
N ILE A 25 29.92 5.77 -14.43
CA ILE A 25 29.02 6.37 -13.46
C ILE A 25 28.45 5.26 -12.58
N ASP A 26 28.75 5.33 -11.28
CA ASP A 26 28.33 4.36 -10.27
C ASP A 26 26.89 4.63 -9.81
N ASN A 27 26.53 5.90 -9.63
CA ASN A 27 25.19 6.32 -9.22
C ASN A 27 24.96 7.82 -9.49
N ILE A 28 23.70 8.25 -9.47
CA ILE A 28 23.30 9.66 -9.58
C ILE A 28 22.22 9.97 -8.54
N LYS A 29 22.41 11.06 -7.80
CA LYS A 29 21.34 11.67 -6.99
C LYS A 29 20.82 12.92 -7.67
N VAL A 30 19.50 13.04 -7.78
CA VAL A 30 18.82 14.20 -8.38
C VAL A 30 18.02 14.92 -7.29
N GLU A 31 18.30 16.21 -7.09
CA GLU A 31 17.58 17.07 -6.16
C GLU A 31 16.93 18.21 -6.93
N ALA A 32 15.59 18.31 -6.87
CA ALA A 32 14.88 19.45 -7.43
C ALA A 32 15.02 20.68 -6.52
N THR A 33 15.41 21.81 -7.09
CA THR A 33 15.59 23.08 -6.39
C THR A 33 14.48 24.05 -6.77
N ASP A 34 14.07 24.91 -5.84
CA ASP A 34 13.06 25.94 -6.10
C ASP A 34 11.73 25.39 -6.67
N VAL A 35 11.34 24.18 -6.25
CA VAL A 35 10.25 23.37 -6.84
C VAL A 35 8.94 24.14 -7.02
N LEU A 36 8.55 24.97 -6.04
CA LEU A 36 7.30 25.71 -6.06
C LEU A 36 7.40 27.09 -6.72
N LYS A 37 8.59 27.48 -7.21
CA LYS A 37 8.76 28.74 -7.95
C LYS A 37 8.44 28.53 -9.44
N PRO A 38 8.04 29.60 -10.16
CA PRO A 38 7.79 29.52 -11.61
C PRO A 38 9.01 29.11 -12.44
N VAL A 39 10.20 29.45 -11.94
CA VAL A 39 11.49 29.03 -12.47
C VAL A 39 12.14 28.15 -11.42
N ASN A 40 12.35 26.89 -11.75
CA ASN A 40 12.98 25.91 -10.87
C ASN A 40 14.32 25.42 -11.44
N GLY A 41 14.96 24.50 -10.72
CA GLY A 41 16.24 23.94 -11.12
C GLY A 41 16.45 22.52 -10.63
N LEU A 42 17.61 21.98 -10.97
CA LEU A 42 18.08 20.67 -10.57
C LEU A 42 19.52 20.78 -10.10
N ARG A 43 19.83 20.04 -9.03
CA ARG A 43 21.18 19.75 -8.58
C ARG A 43 21.41 18.25 -8.69
N LEU A 44 22.48 17.86 -9.36
CA LEU A 44 22.86 16.48 -9.57
C LEU A 44 24.18 16.17 -8.88
N ASP A 45 24.21 15.14 -8.06
CA ASP A 45 25.43 14.50 -7.59
C ASP A 45 25.73 13.29 -8.47
N ILE A 46 26.81 13.38 -9.24
CA ILE A 46 27.26 12.32 -10.17
C ILE A 46 28.42 11.58 -9.50
N TYR A 47 28.16 10.34 -9.10
CA TYR A 47 29.16 9.45 -8.52
C TYR A 47 29.81 8.65 -9.64
N SER A 48 31.11 8.81 -9.82
CA SER A 48 31.89 8.13 -10.85
C SER A 48 33.05 7.35 -10.23
N ASP A 49 33.44 6.23 -10.85
CA ASP A 49 34.61 5.44 -10.48
C ASP A 49 35.59 5.39 -11.66
N ASN A 50 36.79 5.92 -11.45
CA ASN A 50 37.88 5.88 -12.42
C ASN A 50 38.93 4.84 -12.01
N ARG A 51 38.88 3.68 -12.66
CA ARG A 51 39.78 2.54 -12.45
C ARG A 51 41.01 2.55 -13.38
N ILE A 52 41.24 3.63 -14.11
CA ILE A 52 42.45 3.80 -14.92
C ILE A 52 43.61 4.12 -13.96
N GLU A 53 44.65 3.29 -13.96
CA GLU A 53 45.71 3.36 -12.96
C GLU A 53 46.41 4.72 -12.95
N LYS A 54 46.33 5.41 -11.80
CA LYS A 54 47.11 6.61 -11.43
C LYS A 54 47.01 7.79 -12.39
N ALA A 55 46.00 7.84 -13.26
CA ALA A 55 45.77 8.94 -14.17
C ALA A 55 44.42 9.62 -13.90
N PRO A 56 44.38 10.93 -13.62
CA PRO A 56 43.14 11.67 -13.74
C PRO A 56 42.69 11.64 -15.21
N VAL A 57 41.37 11.60 -15.42
CA VAL A 57 40.78 11.63 -16.75
C VAL A 57 40.02 12.93 -16.94
N GLU A 58 40.37 13.66 -17.99
CA GLU A 58 39.57 14.75 -18.52
C GLU A 58 38.41 14.17 -19.33
N THR A 59 37.18 14.55 -19.00
CA THR A 59 35.96 14.07 -19.65
C THR A 59 34.95 15.21 -19.76
N LYS A 60 33.89 15.00 -20.55
CA LYS A 60 32.71 15.86 -20.59
C LYS A 60 31.53 15.08 -20.03
N ALA A 61 30.86 15.64 -19.04
CA ALA A 61 29.58 15.14 -18.58
C ALA A 61 28.46 15.87 -19.31
N THR A 62 27.68 15.13 -20.10
CA THR A 62 26.48 15.65 -20.75
C THR A 62 25.26 15.20 -19.97
N VAL A 63 24.54 16.14 -19.39
CA VAL A 63 23.30 15.91 -18.62
C VAL A 63 22.11 16.32 -19.47
N THR A 64 21.13 15.44 -19.62
CA THR A 64 19.89 15.71 -20.38
C THR A 64 18.67 15.35 -19.54
N LEU A 65 17.77 16.33 -19.37
CA LEU A 65 16.43 16.16 -18.79
C LEU A 65 15.44 15.90 -19.92
N THR A 66 14.67 14.81 -19.82
CA THR A 66 13.57 14.51 -20.74
C THR A 66 12.28 14.21 -20.00
N ASP A 67 11.15 14.41 -20.68
CA ASP A 67 9.89 13.78 -20.25
C ASP A 67 9.92 12.25 -20.51
N LEU A 68 8.83 11.57 -20.19
CA LEU A 68 8.69 10.12 -20.46
C LEU A 68 8.52 9.79 -21.95
N SER A 69 8.18 10.76 -22.81
CA SER A 69 8.10 10.56 -24.26
C SER A 69 9.46 10.62 -24.95
N GLY A 70 10.49 11.09 -24.24
CA GLY A 70 11.84 11.31 -24.75
C GLY A 70 12.06 12.73 -25.28
N GLN A 71 11.11 13.65 -25.10
CA GLN A 71 11.29 15.06 -25.44
C GLN A 71 12.31 15.69 -24.49
N VAL A 72 13.38 16.24 -25.05
CA VAL A 72 14.39 17.00 -24.28
C VAL A 72 13.79 18.32 -23.81
N LEU A 73 13.81 18.53 -22.49
CA LEU A 73 13.34 19.76 -21.85
C LEU A 73 14.49 20.71 -21.52
N ALA A 74 15.63 20.15 -21.12
CA ALA A 74 16.84 20.90 -20.82
C ALA A 74 18.08 20.01 -20.86
N GLY A 75 19.27 20.62 -20.91
CA GLY A 75 20.52 19.91 -20.75
C GLY A 75 21.71 20.85 -20.60
N THR A 76 22.81 20.32 -20.11
CA THR A 76 24.09 21.02 -20.02
C THR A 76 25.24 20.06 -20.30
N THR A 77 26.40 20.61 -20.66
CA THR A 77 27.65 19.86 -20.81
C THR A 77 28.75 20.58 -20.05
N GLU A 78 29.36 19.89 -19.10
CA GLU A 78 30.44 20.42 -18.27
C GLU A 78 31.73 19.62 -18.47
N ASP A 79 32.87 20.32 -18.49
CA ASP A 79 34.18 19.68 -18.45
C ASP A 79 34.47 19.19 -17.02
N LEU A 80 34.84 17.91 -16.88
CA LEU A 80 35.15 17.28 -15.60
C LEU A 80 36.55 16.66 -15.60
N ILE A 81 37.23 16.75 -14.45
CA ILE A 81 38.44 15.98 -14.17
C ILE A 81 38.08 14.92 -13.12
N VAL A 82 38.08 13.65 -13.53
CA VAL A 82 37.81 12.51 -12.64
C VAL A 82 39.13 11.91 -12.18
N LYS A 83 39.44 12.09 -10.89
CA LYS A 83 40.62 11.48 -10.26
C LYS A 83 40.47 9.97 -10.18
N SER A 84 41.59 9.26 -10.10
CA SER A 84 41.58 7.80 -9.91
C SER A 84 40.84 7.42 -8.61
N GLY A 85 39.97 6.40 -8.69
CA GLY A 85 39.05 5.98 -7.64
C GLY A 85 37.66 6.61 -7.73
N LYS A 86 36.87 6.47 -6.65
CA LYS A 86 35.53 7.04 -6.54
C LYS A 86 35.58 8.56 -6.33
N GLN A 87 34.75 9.30 -7.06
CA GLN A 87 34.58 10.75 -6.97
C GLN A 87 33.10 11.12 -7.12
N CYS A 88 32.66 12.14 -6.39
CA CYS A 88 31.37 12.79 -6.61
C CYS A 88 31.61 14.17 -7.23
N SER A 89 30.93 14.46 -8.34
CA SER A 89 30.95 15.75 -9.03
C SER A 89 29.53 16.34 -9.01
N VAL A 90 29.43 17.66 -8.88
CA VAL A 90 28.13 18.35 -8.80
C VAL A 90 27.88 19.14 -10.08
N ILE A 91 26.71 18.95 -10.69
CA ILE A 91 26.24 19.71 -11.86
C ILE A 91 24.84 20.24 -11.57
N SER A 92 24.55 21.47 -12.00
CA SER A 92 23.22 22.07 -11.89
C SER A 92 22.61 22.36 -13.26
N ILE A 93 21.29 22.26 -13.36
CA ILE A 93 20.49 22.79 -14.47
C ILE A 93 19.55 23.84 -13.87
N GLU A 94 19.66 25.08 -14.33
CA GLU A 94 18.86 26.22 -13.85
C GLU A 94 17.95 26.74 -14.96
N GLY A 95 16.93 27.53 -14.59
CA GLY A 95 16.07 28.19 -15.58
C GLY A 95 15.01 27.27 -16.19
N LEU A 96 14.61 26.23 -15.46
CA LEU A 96 13.57 25.31 -15.90
C LEU A 96 12.19 25.95 -15.69
N GLU A 97 11.42 26.05 -16.77
CA GLU A 97 10.08 26.64 -16.78
C GLU A 97 9.03 25.61 -17.20
N ASN A 98 7.77 25.81 -16.77
CA ASN A 98 6.62 24.98 -17.16
C ASN A 98 6.75 23.48 -16.83
N ILE A 99 7.57 23.15 -15.84
CA ILE A 99 7.71 21.78 -15.31
C ILE A 99 6.44 21.39 -14.53
N GLN A 100 5.87 20.24 -14.86
CA GLN A 100 4.77 19.65 -14.10
C GLN A 100 5.29 19.01 -12.82
N LEU A 101 4.63 19.29 -11.69
CA LEU A 101 4.96 18.68 -10.41
C LEU A 101 4.42 17.25 -10.32
N TRP A 102 5.19 16.40 -9.65
CA TRP A 102 4.74 15.10 -9.19
C TRP A 102 3.78 15.28 -8.00
N ASP A 103 2.63 14.64 -8.07
CA ASP A 103 1.58 14.68 -7.05
C ASP A 103 0.82 13.33 -7.01
N ILE A 104 0.01 13.12 -5.97
CA ILE A 104 -0.85 11.95 -5.78
C ILE A 104 -1.86 11.79 -6.93
N ASN A 105 -2.30 12.91 -7.52
CA ASN A 105 -3.27 12.93 -8.62
C ASN A 105 -2.63 13.22 -9.99
N ASN A 106 -1.39 13.73 -10.00
CA ASN A 106 -0.63 14.05 -11.22
C ASN A 106 0.81 13.55 -11.05
N PRO A 107 1.07 12.24 -11.20
CA PRO A 107 2.40 11.66 -10.98
C PRO A 107 3.35 11.94 -12.14
N ALA A 108 3.67 13.22 -12.38
CA ALA A 108 4.59 13.62 -13.44
C ALA A 108 6.02 13.14 -13.15
N LEU A 109 6.59 12.37 -14.09
CA LEU A 109 7.93 11.81 -13.99
C LEU A 109 8.80 12.24 -15.18
N TYR A 110 10.10 12.25 -14.95
CA TYR A 110 11.11 12.67 -15.91
C TYR A 110 12.32 11.73 -15.86
N TRP A 111 13.11 11.73 -16.93
CA TRP A 111 14.41 11.07 -16.96
C TRP A 111 15.54 12.08 -16.86
N ILE A 112 16.52 11.77 -16.03
CA ILE A 112 17.87 12.34 -16.10
C ILE A 112 18.78 11.33 -16.75
N ASN A 113 19.42 11.73 -17.84
CA ASN A 113 20.40 10.95 -18.56
C ASN A 113 21.75 11.65 -18.44
N VAL A 114 22.78 10.94 -17.99
CA VAL A 114 24.15 11.46 -17.93
C VAL A 114 25.05 10.57 -18.76
N GLU A 115 25.80 11.19 -19.67
CA GLU A 115 26.84 10.53 -20.47
C GLU A 115 28.20 11.12 -20.09
N ILE A 116 29.19 10.26 -19.81
CA ILE A 116 30.61 10.62 -19.71
C ILE A 116 31.40 9.87 -20.79
N SER A 117 32.53 10.43 -21.21
CA SER A 117 33.35 9.85 -22.29
C SER A 117 34.85 9.86 -21.99
N TYR A 118 35.55 8.79 -22.34
CA TYR A 118 37.01 8.72 -22.28
C TYR A 118 37.58 8.09 -23.56
N GLY A 119 38.36 8.87 -24.32
CA GLY A 119 38.82 8.45 -25.64
C GLY A 119 37.63 8.15 -26.56
N ASN A 120 37.53 6.90 -27.04
CA ASN A 120 36.40 6.43 -27.85
C ASN A 120 35.31 5.69 -27.04
N ARG A 121 35.47 5.58 -25.71
CA ARG A 121 34.55 4.90 -24.82
C ARG A 121 33.57 5.89 -24.22
N LYS A 122 32.36 5.41 -23.96
CA LYS A 122 31.27 6.19 -23.36
C LYS A 122 30.57 5.33 -22.31
N ASP A 123 30.19 5.96 -21.23
CA ASP A 123 29.34 5.37 -20.21
C ASP A 123 28.10 6.24 -20.02
N LYS A 124 26.97 5.59 -19.72
CA LYS A 124 25.66 6.24 -19.58
C LYS A 124 24.95 5.73 -18.36
N PHE A 125 24.38 6.65 -17.59
CA PHE A 125 23.50 6.33 -16.48
C PHE A 125 22.19 7.12 -16.62
N SER A 126 21.07 6.45 -16.39
CA SER A 126 19.74 7.06 -16.47
C SER A 126 18.95 6.74 -15.20
N THR A 127 18.28 7.74 -14.65
CA THR A 127 17.42 7.57 -13.47
C THR A 127 16.14 8.39 -13.63
N ARG A 128 15.02 7.84 -13.14
CA ARG A 128 13.76 8.58 -13.08
C ARG A 128 13.70 9.39 -11.80
N PHE A 129 12.99 10.50 -11.85
CA PHE A 129 12.65 11.30 -10.68
C PHE A 129 11.37 12.11 -10.94
N GLY A 130 10.88 12.82 -9.94
CA GLY A 130 9.76 13.77 -10.05
C GLY A 130 10.02 15.06 -9.29
N PHE A 131 9.50 16.18 -9.80
CA PHE A 131 9.57 17.47 -9.11
C PHE A 131 8.48 17.56 -8.05
N ARG A 132 8.84 17.52 -6.77
CA ARG A 132 7.89 17.75 -5.68
C ARG A 132 8.56 18.25 -4.42
N GLU A 133 7.80 18.95 -3.59
CA GLU A 133 8.19 19.31 -2.24
C GLU A 133 7.29 18.56 -1.26
N CYS A 134 7.86 17.91 -0.24
CA CYS A 134 7.07 17.29 0.82
C CYS A 134 7.62 17.69 2.20
N ASN A 135 6.73 17.99 3.14
CA ASN A 135 7.12 18.46 4.47
C ASN A 135 6.09 18.08 5.53
N PHE A 136 6.57 17.45 6.60
CA PHE A 136 5.85 17.22 7.84
C PHE A 136 6.11 18.40 8.78
N THR A 137 5.02 19.02 9.25
CA THR A 137 5.05 20.11 10.22
C THR A 137 4.23 19.73 11.44
N PRO A 138 4.32 20.47 12.57
CA PRO A 138 3.38 20.31 13.68
C PRO A 138 1.90 20.48 13.32
N LYS A 139 1.59 21.06 12.15
CA LYS A 139 0.22 21.26 11.64
C LYS A 139 -0.23 20.17 10.67
N GLY A 140 0.59 19.15 10.43
CA GLY A 140 0.33 18.06 9.50
C GLY A 140 1.32 17.99 8.33
N PHE A 141 1.02 17.09 7.39
CA PHE A 141 1.81 16.82 6.19
C PHE A 141 1.37 17.70 5.01
N TYR A 142 2.35 18.19 4.25
CA TYR A 142 2.16 19.03 3.07
C TYR A 142 2.88 18.40 1.87
N LEU A 143 2.20 18.36 0.74
CA LEU A 143 2.76 18.00 -0.57
C LEU A 143 2.53 19.18 -1.50
N ASN A 144 3.60 19.69 -2.11
CA ASN A 144 3.58 20.83 -3.01
C ASN A 144 2.91 22.09 -2.42
N GLY A 145 3.11 22.34 -1.12
CA GLY A 145 2.49 23.45 -0.38
C GLY A 145 1.05 23.21 0.06
N GLU A 146 0.40 22.16 -0.43
CA GLU A 146 -0.98 21.80 -0.08
C GLU A 146 -1.01 20.75 1.03
N ARG A 147 -1.94 20.93 1.98
CA ARG A 147 -2.05 20.01 3.11
C ARG A 147 -2.72 18.71 2.68
N VAL A 148 -2.08 17.59 2.99
CA VAL A 148 -2.58 16.25 2.67
C VAL A 148 -2.68 15.44 3.96
N LYS A 149 -3.88 14.91 4.24
CA LYS A 149 -4.08 13.94 5.33
C LYS A 149 -3.61 12.56 4.85
N ILE A 150 -2.68 11.96 5.59
CA ILE A 150 -2.18 10.61 5.28
C ILE A 150 -3.25 9.57 5.67
N VAL A 151 -3.65 8.75 4.71
CA VAL A 151 -4.58 7.63 4.87
C VAL A 151 -3.95 6.43 4.18
N GLY A 152 -3.33 5.56 4.98
CA GLY A 152 -2.49 4.47 4.47
C GLY A 152 -2.66 3.14 5.18
N LEU A 153 -1.93 2.16 4.68
CA LEU A 153 -1.83 0.79 5.22
C LEU A 153 -0.37 0.31 5.18
N ASN A 154 -0.02 -0.59 6.11
CA ASN A 154 1.25 -1.30 6.11
C ASN A 154 1.21 -2.48 5.13
N ARG A 155 2.30 -2.70 4.39
CA ARG A 155 2.40 -3.78 3.38
C ARG A 155 3.68 -4.59 3.58
N HIS A 156 3.53 -5.90 3.75
CA HIS A 156 4.63 -6.86 3.58
C HIS A 156 4.80 -7.27 2.11
N GLN A 157 6.00 -7.70 1.72
CA GLN A 157 6.26 -8.30 0.40
C GLN A 157 6.04 -9.83 0.36
N SER A 158 5.37 -10.39 1.38
CA SER A 158 5.09 -11.83 1.48
C SER A 158 3.87 -12.25 0.66
N TYR A 159 4.03 -13.38 -0.02
CA TYR A 159 2.99 -14.08 -0.75
C TYR A 159 2.89 -15.53 -0.29
N PRO A 160 1.67 -16.12 -0.24
CA PRO A 160 1.48 -17.52 0.08
C PRO A 160 2.36 -18.43 -0.78
N TYR A 161 2.90 -19.50 -0.18
CA TYR A 161 3.69 -20.57 -0.82
C TYR A 161 5.09 -20.19 -1.32
N VAL A 162 5.32 -18.97 -1.81
CA VAL A 162 6.61 -18.55 -2.42
C VAL A 162 7.36 -17.47 -1.65
N GLY A 163 6.78 -16.97 -0.55
CA GLY A 163 7.42 -15.95 0.28
C GLY A 163 7.62 -14.66 -0.50
N TYR A 164 8.87 -14.23 -0.66
CA TYR A 164 9.20 -12.95 -1.31
C TYR A 164 9.47 -13.06 -2.82
N ALA A 165 9.56 -14.28 -3.37
CA ALA A 165 10.02 -14.53 -4.74
C ALA A 165 8.90 -14.36 -5.77
N MET A 166 8.43 -13.12 -5.95
CA MET A 166 7.38 -12.77 -6.93
C MET A 166 7.87 -11.73 -7.94
N PRO A 167 7.50 -11.89 -9.23
CA PRO A 167 8.02 -11.06 -10.33
C PRO A 167 7.48 -9.63 -10.29
N LYS A 168 8.09 -8.76 -11.10
CA LYS A 168 7.75 -7.35 -11.28
C LYS A 168 6.25 -7.07 -11.26
N ARG A 169 5.48 -7.71 -12.14
CA ARG A 169 4.02 -7.46 -12.28
C ARG A 169 3.27 -7.58 -10.95
N VAL A 170 3.59 -8.60 -10.15
CA VAL A 170 2.91 -8.84 -8.89
C VAL A 170 3.30 -7.81 -7.84
N GLN A 171 4.56 -7.36 -7.83
CA GLN A 171 4.98 -6.23 -6.99
C GLN A 171 4.22 -4.95 -7.37
N GLN A 172 4.11 -4.65 -8.66
CA GLN A 172 3.35 -3.50 -9.16
C GLN A 172 1.86 -3.61 -8.80
N LYS A 173 1.28 -4.82 -8.89
CA LYS A 173 -0.12 -5.06 -8.59
C LYS A 173 -0.47 -4.78 -7.11
N ASP A 174 0.41 -5.09 -6.17
CA ASP A 174 0.20 -4.72 -4.76
C ASP A 174 0.09 -3.20 -4.58
N ALA A 175 0.89 -2.40 -5.30
CA ALA A 175 0.78 -0.93 -5.29
C ALA A 175 -0.54 -0.45 -5.91
N ASP A 176 -0.96 -1.05 -7.03
CA ASP A 176 -2.24 -0.75 -7.68
C ASP A 176 -3.44 -1.06 -6.76
N ILE A 177 -3.40 -2.20 -6.05
CA ILE A 177 -4.44 -2.59 -5.10
C ILE A 177 -4.55 -1.54 -3.98
N ILE A 178 -3.42 -1.13 -3.41
CA ILE A 178 -3.41 -0.12 -2.33
C ILE A 178 -3.94 1.23 -2.82
N LYS A 179 -3.50 1.68 -4.00
CA LYS A 179 -3.88 2.99 -4.54
C LYS A 179 -5.32 3.02 -5.09
N HIS A 180 -5.76 1.99 -5.81
CA HIS A 180 -6.99 2.04 -6.60
C HIS A 180 -8.13 1.17 -6.05
N GLU A 181 -7.81 0.04 -5.42
CA GLU A 181 -8.85 -0.81 -4.80
C GLU A 181 -9.15 -0.32 -3.39
N LEU A 182 -8.13 -0.16 -2.56
CA LEU A 182 -8.22 0.35 -1.19
C LEU A 182 -8.30 1.88 -1.13
N CYS A 183 -7.94 2.57 -2.21
CA CYS A 183 -8.01 4.04 -2.31
C CYS A 183 -7.16 4.77 -1.26
N CYS A 184 -6.06 4.15 -0.82
CA CYS A 184 -5.08 4.77 0.07
C CYS A 184 -4.18 5.74 -0.70
N ASN A 185 -3.70 6.77 -0.01
CA ASN A 185 -2.71 7.71 -0.58
C ASN A 185 -1.29 7.47 -0.06
N THR A 186 -1.11 6.56 0.91
CA THR A 186 0.20 6.24 1.49
C THR A 186 0.32 4.75 1.78
N VAL A 187 1.52 4.21 1.65
CA VAL A 187 1.91 2.86 2.07
C VAL A 187 3.18 2.91 2.91
N ARG A 188 3.27 2.04 3.92
CA ARG A 188 4.50 1.81 4.67
C ARG A 188 5.08 0.44 4.34
N THR A 189 6.37 0.37 4.04
CA THR A 189 7.08 -0.86 3.69
C THR A 189 7.51 -1.66 4.94
N SER A 190 6.54 -2.18 5.68
CA SER A 190 6.78 -2.94 6.91
C SER A 190 7.56 -4.25 6.63
N HIS A 191 8.75 -4.49 7.19
CA HIS A 191 9.62 -3.60 8.00
C HIS A 191 11.04 -3.63 7.42
N TYR A 192 11.14 -3.33 6.13
CA TYR A 192 12.37 -3.48 5.34
C TYR A 192 12.22 -2.80 3.97
N PRO A 193 13.34 -2.48 3.29
CA PRO A 193 13.31 -1.94 1.93
C PRO A 193 12.69 -2.92 0.94
N GLN A 194 11.76 -2.44 0.11
CA GLN A 194 10.98 -3.30 -0.79
C GLN A 194 11.52 -3.31 -2.22
N SER A 195 10.82 -4.02 -3.12
CA SER A 195 11.25 -4.17 -4.51
C SER A 195 11.21 -2.81 -5.20
N THR A 196 12.23 -2.49 -5.98
CA THR A 196 12.24 -1.27 -6.79
C THR A 196 11.06 -1.25 -7.77
N HIS A 197 10.58 -2.40 -8.26
CA HIS A 197 9.35 -2.46 -9.06
C HIS A 197 8.11 -1.97 -8.31
N PHE A 198 8.03 -2.18 -7.00
CA PHE A 198 6.96 -1.65 -6.17
C PHE A 198 7.11 -0.12 -6.00
N LEU A 199 8.33 0.36 -5.73
CA LEU A 199 8.62 1.79 -5.56
C LEU A 199 8.43 2.57 -6.87
N ASP A 200 8.94 2.05 -7.98
CA ASP A 200 8.73 2.58 -9.33
C ASP A 200 7.24 2.69 -9.65
N ARG A 201 6.44 1.69 -9.25
CA ARG A 201 5.01 1.74 -9.45
C ARG A 201 4.35 2.79 -8.57
N CYS A 202 4.80 2.95 -7.32
CA CYS A 202 4.31 4.00 -6.44
C CYS A 202 4.58 5.40 -7.02
N ASP A 203 5.74 5.60 -7.65
CA ASP A 203 6.04 6.83 -8.39
C ASP A 203 5.05 7.05 -9.54
N GLU A 204 4.79 6.01 -10.35
CA GLU A 204 3.94 6.08 -11.55
C GLU A 204 2.47 6.38 -11.25
N ILE A 205 1.96 5.96 -10.10
CA ILE A 205 0.54 6.04 -9.76
C ILE A 205 0.23 7.09 -8.68
N GLY A 206 1.25 7.81 -8.19
CA GLY A 206 1.08 8.82 -7.14
C GLY A 206 0.69 8.21 -5.79
N LEU A 207 1.43 7.19 -5.34
CA LEU A 207 1.26 6.57 -4.02
C LEU A 207 2.46 6.97 -3.14
N LEU A 208 2.21 7.64 -2.02
CA LEU A 208 3.29 8.06 -1.11
C LEU A 208 3.84 6.87 -0.33
N VAL A 209 5.15 6.86 -0.06
CA VAL A 209 5.84 5.75 0.59
C VAL A 209 6.57 6.22 1.85
N PHE A 210 6.36 5.48 2.93
CA PHE A 210 7.24 5.45 4.08
C PHE A 210 8.11 4.19 3.94
N GLU A 211 9.41 4.37 3.68
CA GLU A 211 10.38 3.27 3.63
C GLU A 211 11.32 3.28 4.85
N GLU A 212 11.68 2.09 5.36
CA GLU A 212 12.46 1.94 6.60
C GLU A 212 13.50 0.83 6.50
N LEU A 213 14.56 0.94 7.33
CA LEU A 213 15.59 -0.11 7.43
C LEU A 213 15.01 -1.44 7.94
N PRO A 214 15.65 -2.58 7.62
CA PRO A 214 15.23 -3.88 8.13
C PRO A 214 15.28 -3.95 9.66
N GLY A 215 14.18 -4.33 10.31
CA GLY A 215 14.22 -4.61 11.74
C GLY A 215 12.88 -4.82 12.43
N TRP A 216 12.92 -5.54 13.55
CA TRP A 216 11.75 -5.79 14.39
C TRP A 216 12.18 -5.92 15.86
N GLN A 217 11.90 -4.89 16.66
CA GLN A 217 12.12 -4.68 18.10
C GLN A 217 13.56 -4.83 18.61
N HIS A 218 14.25 -5.91 18.24
CA HIS A 218 15.55 -6.28 18.73
C HIS A 218 16.67 -5.39 18.17
N ILE A 219 17.48 -4.86 19.08
CA ILE A 219 18.77 -4.22 18.78
C ILE A 219 19.88 -5.18 19.22
N GLY A 220 20.80 -5.49 18.32
CA GLY A 220 21.96 -6.35 18.58
C GLY A 220 23.17 -5.60 19.14
N ASP A 221 24.32 -6.26 19.09
CA ASP A 221 25.62 -5.68 19.48
C ASP A 221 26.13 -4.63 18.46
N GLU A 222 27.33 -4.09 18.68
CA GLU A 222 27.92 -3.11 17.76
C GLU A 222 28.18 -3.64 16.35
N GLY A 223 28.42 -4.95 16.20
CA GLY A 223 28.53 -5.58 14.88
C GLY A 223 27.20 -5.51 14.14
N TRP A 224 26.12 -5.85 14.83
CA TRP A 224 24.77 -5.73 14.31
C TRP A 224 24.37 -4.28 13.99
N LYS A 225 24.67 -3.32 14.89
CA LYS A 225 24.38 -1.90 14.67
C LYS A 225 25.17 -1.32 13.49
N SER A 226 26.38 -1.84 13.26
CA SER A 226 27.17 -1.47 12.08
C SER A 226 26.51 -1.95 10.79
N VAL A 227 25.92 -3.16 10.78
CA VAL A 227 25.11 -3.65 9.65
C VAL A 227 23.86 -2.79 9.45
N ALA A 228 23.16 -2.41 10.53
CA ALA A 228 21.98 -1.55 10.42
C ALA A 228 22.31 -0.16 9.82
N LEU A 229 23.47 0.42 10.15
CA LEU A 229 23.96 1.65 9.51
C LEU A 229 24.27 1.45 8.02
N GLN A 230 24.88 0.30 7.67
CA GLN A 230 25.10 -0.06 6.27
C GLN A 230 23.76 -0.18 5.53
N ASN A 231 22.74 -0.81 6.14
CA ASN A 231 21.42 -0.93 5.52
C ASN A 231 20.72 0.41 5.30
N ILE A 232 20.89 1.39 6.21
CA ILE A 232 20.39 2.76 5.98
C ILE A 232 21.08 3.39 4.77
N GLN A 233 22.41 3.23 4.68
CA GLN A 233 23.16 3.77 3.55
C GLN A 233 22.69 3.15 2.24
N GLU A 234 22.64 1.81 2.16
CA GLU A 234 22.23 1.08 0.97
C GLU A 234 20.79 1.40 0.55
N MET A 235 19.86 1.51 1.50
CA MET A 235 18.47 1.91 1.25
C MET A 235 18.40 3.31 0.65
N ILE A 236 18.98 4.32 1.32
CA ILE A 236 18.88 5.71 0.87
C ILE A 236 19.61 5.91 -0.47
N GLU A 237 20.79 5.31 -0.65
CA GLU A 237 21.56 5.42 -1.90
C GLU A 237 20.86 4.75 -3.09
N ARG A 238 20.09 3.70 -2.85
CA ARG A 238 19.28 3.05 -3.88
C ARG A 238 18.05 3.89 -4.25
N ASP A 239 17.41 4.49 -3.25
CA ASP A 239 16.01 4.93 -3.39
C ASP A 239 15.81 6.46 -3.36
N TRP A 240 16.86 7.26 -3.20
CA TRP A 240 16.78 8.72 -3.05
C TRP A 240 16.08 9.49 -4.19
N ASN A 241 15.90 8.88 -5.35
CA ASN A 241 15.33 9.52 -6.55
C ASN A 241 13.84 9.21 -6.69
N HIS A 242 13.27 8.28 -5.90
CA HIS A 242 11.84 7.99 -5.93
C HIS A 242 11.04 9.16 -5.34
N PRO A 243 10.26 9.91 -6.15
CA PRO A 243 9.37 10.94 -5.61
C PRO A 243 8.32 10.34 -4.67
N SER A 244 7.95 9.07 -4.81
CA SER A 244 6.97 8.44 -3.91
C SER A 244 7.41 8.44 -2.45
N ILE A 245 8.70 8.27 -2.15
CA ILE A 245 9.19 8.16 -0.77
C ILE A 245 9.21 9.53 -0.10
N ILE A 246 8.48 9.71 1.00
CA ILE A 246 8.34 11.01 1.68
C ILE A 246 9.02 11.08 3.05
N ILE A 247 9.42 9.93 3.61
CA ILE A 247 10.03 9.84 4.94
C ILE A 247 10.88 8.58 5.04
N TRP A 248 12.02 8.68 5.71
CA TRP A 248 12.93 7.57 5.99
C TRP A 248 12.77 7.07 7.43
N GLY A 249 12.43 5.80 7.62
CA GLY A 249 12.48 5.12 8.92
C GLY A 249 13.90 4.75 9.29
N VAL A 250 14.45 5.42 10.31
CA VAL A 250 15.85 5.24 10.76
C VAL A 250 15.98 4.59 12.14
N ARG A 251 14.84 4.13 12.69
CA ARG A 251 14.77 3.30 13.90
C ARG A 251 14.31 1.90 13.54
N ILE A 252 14.76 0.94 14.33
CA ILE A 252 14.28 -0.44 14.27
C ILE A 252 12.84 -0.43 14.74
N ASN A 253 11.93 -1.01 13.94
CA ASN A 253 10.50 -0.99 14.24
C ASN A 253 10.23 -1.41 15.70
N GLU A 254 9.59 -0.54 16.48
CA GLU A 254 9.18 -0.80 17.86
C GLU A 254 10.31 -1.16 18.84
N SER A 255 11.56 -0.76 18.56
CA SER A 255 12.61 -0.88 19.56
C SER A 255 12.41 0.11 20.71
N PHE A 256 12.99 -0.20 21.86
CA PHE A 256 13.29 0.79 22.88
C PHE A 256 14.26 1.87 22.36
N ASP A 257 14.37 2.98 23.09
CA ASP A 257 15.35 4.02 22.82
C ASP A 257 16.79 3.50 23.00
N ASP A 258 17.64 3.84 22.04
CA ASP A 258 19.10 3.73 22.10
C ASP A 258 19.67 4.99 21.44
N ASP A 259 19.77 6.07 22.23
CA ASP A 259 20.13 7.40 21.71
C ASP A 259 21.48 7.39 20.98
N SER A 260 22.48 6.69 21.52
CA SER A 260 23.81 6.58 20.91
C SER A 260 23.74 5.95 19.51
N PHE A 261 22.93 4.90 19.36
CA PHE A 261 22.72 4.28 18.06
C PHE A 261 21.88 5.18 17.13
N TYR A 262 20.78 5.75 17.61
CA TYR A 262 19.86 6.52 16.77
C TYR A 262 20.36 7.92 16.41
N GLU A 263 21.25 8.52 17.19
CA GLU A 263 22.02 9.69 16.76
C GLU A 263 22.87 9.37 15.52
N ARG A 264 23.49 8.17 15.47
CA ARG A 264 24.30 7.73 14.33
C ARG A 264 23.43 7.49 13.11
N THR A 265 22.28 6.83 13.25
CA THR A 265 21.36 6.55 12.13
C THR A 265 20.76 7.83 11.56
N ASN A 266 20.27 8.74 12.41
CA ASN A 266 19.73 10.04 12.00
C ASN A 266 20.80 10.90 11.32
N LYS A 267 22.01 10.99 11.89
CA LYS A 267 23.11 11.75 11.30
C LYS A 267 23.52 11.19 9.93
N LEU A 268 23.51 9.86 9.78
CA LEU A 268 23.81 9.20 8.50
C LEU A 268 22.73 9.54 7.47
N ALA A 269 21.46 9.34 7.80
CA ALA A 269 20.34 9.60 6.89
C ALA A 269 20.32 11.07 6.44
N ARG A 270 20.39 12.04 7.37
CA ARG A 270 20.43 13.49 7.04
C ARG A 270 21.66 13.90 6.24
N ARG A 271 22.77 13.13 6.31
CA ARG A 271 23.97 13.38 5.49
C ARG A 271 23.76 12.90 4.06
N LEU A 272 23.13 11.74 3.89
CA LEU A 272 22.86 11.13 2.58
C LEU A 272 21.69 11.84 1.86
N ASP A 273 20.64 12.18 2.60
CA ASP A 273 19.46 12.85 2.07
C ASP A 273 18.93 13.94 3.01
N LYS A 274 18.98 15.19 2.52
CA LYS A 274 18.43 16.37 3.19
C LYS A 274 17.04 16.75 2.66
N THR A 275 16.59 16.12 1.58
CA THR A 275 15.36 16.47 0.88
C THR A 275 14.12 15.78 1.47
N ARG A 276 14.34 14.83 2.38
CA ARG A 276 13.30 14.07 3.09
C ARG A 276 13.59 14.06 4.57
N GLN A 277 12.52 14.11 5.36
CA GLN A 277 12.59 14.03 6.81
C GLN A 277 12.82 12.59 7.28
N THR A 278 13.39 12.44 8.48
CA THR A 278 13.49 11.15 9.16
C THR A 278 12.30 10.92 10.08
N GLY A 279 11.87 9.67 10.16
CA GLY A 279 10.99 9.13 11.19
C GLY A 279 11.62 7.88 11.79
N GLY A 280 10.96 7.29 12.79
CA GLY A 280 11.47 6.12 13.46
C GLY A 280 10.38 5.49 14.31
N VAL A 281 9.82 4.40 13.79
CA VAL A 281 8.59 3.80 14.31
C VAL A 281 8.81 3.22 15.70
N ARG A 282 7.92 3.61 16.62
CA ARG A 282 7.93 3.19 18.03
C ARG A 282 6.51 2.91 18.50
N ASN A 283 6.37 2.11 19.55
CA ASN A 283 5.10 1.85 20.24
C ASN A 283 5.13 2.25 21.73
N ILE A 284 6.13 3.06 22.11
CA ILE A 284 6.35 3.52 23.49
C ILE A 284 6.11 5.02 23.61
N GLU A 285 5.42 5.43 24.67
CA GLU A 285 5.20 6.83 25.03
C GLU A 285 6.48 7.46 25.61
N ASN A 286 6.57 8.80 25.59
CA ASN A 286 7.68 9.60 26.14
C ASN A 286 9.08 9.24 25.58
N SER A 287 9.12 8.58 24.42
CA SER A 287 10.37 8.23 23.75
C SER A 287 11.09 9.46 23.20
N ASN A 288 12.43 9.42 23.21
CA ASN A 288 13.28 10.51 22.75
C ASN A 288 13.09 10.79 21.25
N LEU A 289 12.80 12.04 20.89
CA LEU A 289 12.62 12.48 19.51
C LEU A 289 13.94 13.03 18.93
N LEU A 290 14.73 12.17 18.29
CA LEU A 290 15.96 12.54 17.57
C LEU A 290 15.70 12.79 16.07
N GLU A 291 14.64 12.17 15.57
CA GLU A 291 14.12 12.26 14.21
C GLU A 291 13.37 13.59 13.97
N ASP A 292 13.00 13.85 12.72
CA ASP A 292 12.21 15.02 12.36
C ASP A 292 10.71 14.85 12.64
N VAL A 293 10.21 13.60 12.61
CA VAL A 293 8.80 13.25 12.79
C VAL A 293 8.65 12.17 13.87
N TYR A 294 7.75 12.41 14.83
CA TYR A 294 7.36 11.42 15.83
C TYR A 294 6.36 10.43 15.22
N THR A 295 6.88 9.29 14.78
CA THR A 295 6.10 8.21 14.14
C THR A 295 5.74 7.14 15.17
N MET A 296 4.45 6.98 15.47
CA MET A 296 3.93 6.16 16.58
C MET A 296 2.98 5.07 16.11
N ASN A 297 3.18 3.86 16.60
CA ASN A 297 2.21 2.78 16.59
C ASN A 297 1.25 2.98 17.77
N ASP A 298 0.05 3.49 17.51
CA ASP A 298 -0.95 3.76 18.54
C ASP A 298 -2.00 2.66 18.58
N PHE A 299 -1.77 1.70 19.47
CA PHE A 299 -2.69 0.58 19.72
C PHE A 299 -3.69 0.84 20.85
N VAL A 300 -3.93 2.12 21.23
CA VAL A 300 -4.84 2.43 22.34
C VAL A 300 -6.27 1.91 22.11
N HIS A 301 -6.73 1.87 20.86
CA HIS A 301 -8.13 1.57 20.56
C HIS A 301 -8.48 0.10 20.80
N SER A 302 -9.31 -0.14 21.81
CA SER A 302 -9.80 -1.45 22.24
C SER A 302 -11.26 -1.73 21.83
N GLY A 303 -11.89 -0.81 21.09
CA GLY A 303 -13.22 -0.95 20.48
C GLY A 303 -14.31 -0.08 21.11
N SER A 304 -14.18 0.27 22.40
CA SER A 304 -15.15 1.11 23.12
C SER A 304 -14.57 2.45 23.59
N ASN A 305 -13.25 2.60 23.56
CA ASN A 305 -12.54 3.81 23.96
C ASN A 305 -12.21 4.71 22.76
N VAL A 306 -11.38 5.73 22.99
CA VAL A 306 -10.92 6.67 21.96
C VAL A 306 -10.22 5.95 20.81
N GLY A 307 -10.28 6.55 19.62
CA GLY A 307 -9.61 6.01 18.43
C GLY A 307 -8.08 6.21 18.46
N LEU A 308 -7.63 7.38 18.92
CA LEU A 308 -6.22 7.75 19.05
C LEU A 308 -6.03 8.58 20.31
N ASN A 309 -4.83 8.50 20.89
CA ASN A 309 -4.40 9.42 21.94
C ASN A 309 -4.05 10.80 21.37
N LYS A 310 -4.06 11.83 22.22
CA LYS A 310 -3.51 13.14 21.82
C LYS A 310 -2.00 13.03 21.74
N GLN A 311 -1.39 13.70 20.75
CA GLN A 311 0.06 13.59 20.58
C GLN A 311 0.85 14.04 21.82
N GLN A 312 0.37 15.03 22.58
CA GLN A 312 1.08 15.52 23.77
C GLN A 312 1.10 14.48 24.89
N ASP A 313 0.02 13.70 25.03
CA ASP A 313 -0.06 12.62 26.02
C ASP A 313 0.91 11.49 25.66
N VAL A 314 1.07 11.21 24.35
CA VAL A 314 1.99 10.18 23.84
C VAL A 314 3.45 10.63 23.88
N THR A 315 3.72 11.86 23.42
CA THR A 315 5.09 12.36 23.26
C THR A 315 5.68 12.87 24.57
N GLY A 316 4.85 13.30 25.53
CA GLY A 316 5.29 13.98 26.75
C GLY A 316 5.77 15.41 26.53
N LEU A 317 5.64 15.95 25.31
CA LEU A 317 6.12 17.28 24.94
C LEU A 317 5.00 18.33 25.11
N SER A 318 5.39 19.54 25.53
CA SER A 318 4.45 20.65 25.74
C SER A 318 4.00 21.34 24.45
N LEU A 319 4.71 21.11 23.35
CA LEU A 319 4.44 21.67 22.04
C LEU A 319 4.13 20.53 21.06
N ASP A 320 3.24 20.82 20.10
CA ASP A 320 3.01 19.91 18.99
C ASP A 320 4.29 19.78 18.16
N VAL A 321 4.60 18.54 17.79
CA VAL A 321 5.68 18.16 16.88
C VAL A 321 5.07 17.54 15.63
N PRO A 322 5.82 17.41 14.52
CA PRO A 322 5.33 16.63 13.40
C PRO A 322 5.06 15.19 13.87
N TYR A 323 3.81 14.74 13.74
CA TYR A 323 3.34 13.48 14.31
C TYR A 323 2.58 12.66 13.26
N LEU A 324 2.85 11.35 13.21
CA LEU A 324 2.20 10.41 12.30
C LEU A 324 1.90 9.10 13.04
N VAL A 325 0.66 8.62 12.94
CA VAL A 325 0.32 7.27 13.41
C VAL A 325 0.69 6.27 12.32
N THR A 326 1.58 5.33 12.63
CA THR A 326 2.16 4.38 11.66
C THR A 326 1.56 2.99 11.71
N GLU A 327 0.94 2.63 12.84
CA GLU A 327 0.16 1.41 13.00
C GLU A 327 -0.97 1.63 14.01
N TYR A 328 -2.07 0.90 13.81
CA TYR A 328 -3.19 0.78 14.74
C TYR A 328 -3.98 -0.48 14.37
N ASN A 329 -4.91 -0.91 15.25
CA ASN A 329 -5.66 -2.17 15.13
C ASN A 329 -4.73 -3.40 15.11
N GLY A 330 -4.66 -4.14 14.00
CA GLY A 330 -3.83 -5.34 13.91
C GLY A 330 -4.14 -6.38 14.98
N HIS A 331 -3.13 -6.71 15.77
CA HIS A 331 -3.22 -7.68 16.87
C HIS A 331 -4.26 -7.32 17.93
N MET A 332 -4.69 -6.05 18.01
CA MET A 332 -5.76 -5.61 18.91
C MET A 332 -7.13 -6.20 18.54
N TYR A 333 -7.34 -6.61 17.29
CA TYR A 333 -8.59 -7.25 16.85
C TYR A 333 -8.44 -8.14 15.59
N PRO A 334 -7.75 -9.30 15.68
CA PRO A 334 -7.49 -10.15 14.52
C PRO A 334 -8.79 -10.68 13.89
N THR A 335 -9.01 -10.50 12.60
CA THR A 335 -10.29 -10.86 11.96
C THR A 335 -10.04 -11.70 10.72
N LYS A 336 -10.42 -12.98 10.79
CA LYS A 336 -10.38 -13.89 9.63
C LYS A 336 -11.44 -13.50 8.63
N LYS A 337 -11.20 -13.79 7.35
CA LYS A 337 -12.19 -13.53 6.29
C LYS A 337 -13.49 -14.32 6.47
N ALA A 338 -13.43 -15.48 7.11
CA ALA A 338 -14.59 -16.34 7.40
C ALA A 338 -15.15 -16.15 8.82
N ASP A 339 -14.67 -15.17 9.59
CA ASP A 339 -15.27 -14.85 10.89
C ASP A 339 -16.70 -14.33 10.72
N ASN A 340 -17.52 -14.53 11.75
CA ASN A 340 -18.94 -14.15 11.76
C ASN A 340 -19.16 -12.65 11.52
N GLU A 341 -20.38 -12.31 11.09
CA GLU A 341 -20.76 -10.96 10.71
C GLU A 341 -20.53 -9.93 11.83
N GLU A 342 -20.83 -10.25 13.09
CA GLU A 342 -20.65 -9.32 14.22
C GLU A 342 -19.18 -8.94 14.41
N ARG A 343 -18.27 -9.91 14.22
CA ARG A 343 -16.83 -9.65 14.28
C ARG A 343 -16.37 -8.80 13.10
N GLN A 344 -16.85 -9.07 11.89
CA GLN A 344 -16.54 -8.26 10.72
C GLN A 344 -17.02 -6.81 10.88
N VAL A 345 -18.22 -6.60 11.41
CA VAL A 345 -18.77 -5.27 11.71
C VAL A 345 -17.87 -4.54 12.71
N ASN A 346 -17.43 -5.20 13.78
CA ASN A 346 -16.53 -4.59 14.77
C ASN A 346 -15.15 -4.27 14.18
N HIS A 347 -14.63 -5.11 13.29
CA HIS A 347 -13.39 -4.82 12.57
C HIS A 347 -13.53 -3.53 11.74
N VAL A 348 -14.61 -3.39 10.98
CA VAL A 348 -14.95 -2.17 10.22
C VAL A 348 -15.04 -0.94 11.13
N LEU A 349 -15.80 -1.03 12.23
CA LEU A 349 -16.04 0.11 13.15
C LEU A 349 -14.73 0.60 13.79
N ARG A 350 -13.80 -0.30 14.11
CA ARG A 350 -12.48 0.07 14.66
C ARG A 350 -11.64 0.86 13.66
N HIS A 351 -11.59 0.43 12.40
CA HIS A 351 -10.91 1.19 11.35
C HIS A 351 -11.54 2.57 11.14
N LEU A 352 -12.88 2.65 11.12
CA LEU A 352 -13.59 3.94 11.05
C LEU A 352 -13.27 4.84 12.24
N LYS A 353 -13.20 4.29 13.46
CA LYS A 353 -12.97 5.07 14.68
C LYS A 353 -11.58 5.71 14.70
N VAL A 354 -10.55 4.96 14.32
CA VAL A 354 -9.19 5.48 14.26
C VAL A 354 -9.05 6.53 13.15
N GLN A 355 -9.62 6.27 11.97
CA GLN A 355 -9.61 7.24 10.89
C GLN A 355 -10.37 8.51 11.30
N ASP A 356 -11.55 8.42 11.91
CA ASP A 356 -12.30 9.59 12.38
C ASP A 356 -11.49 10.41 13.39
N ALA A 357 -10.82 9.76 14.34
CA ALA A 357 -9.94 10.43 15.30
C ALA A 357 -8.75 11.13 14.60
N SER A 358 -8.16 10.50 13.60
CA SER A 358 -7.08 11.09 12.80
C SER A 358 -7.55 12.31 12.00
N TRP A 359 -8.76 12.28 11.45
CA TRP A 359 -9.37 13.42 10.75
C TRP A 359 -9.80 14.54 11.70
N ALA A 360 -10.17 14.22 12.94
CA ALA A 360 -10.57 15.18 13.96
C ALA A 360 -9.41 16.05 14.45
N ASP A 361 -8.19 15.52 14.50
CA ASP A 361 -7.01 16.22 15.00
C ASP A 361 -6.11 16.70 13.86
N ASN A 362 -5.92 18.01 13.79
CA ASN A 362 -5.08 18.62 12.76
C ASN A 362 -3.57 18.53 13.05
N SER A 363 -3.19 18.26 14.30
CA SER A 363 -1.80 18.06 14.70
C SER A 363 -1.29 16.67 14.29
N ILE A 364 -2.20 15.71 14.04
CA ILE A 364 -1.90 14.39 13.51
C ILE A 364 -1.87 14.45 11.97
N SER A 365 -0.71 14.14 11.38
CA SER A 365 -0.53 14.19 9.91
C SER A 365 -1.35 13.14 9.17
N GLY A 366 -1.74 12.07 9.85
CA GLY A 366 -2.61 11.01 9.34
C GLY A 366 -2.41 9.70 10.11
N ALA A 367 -2.95 8.62 9.57
CA ALA A 367 -2.86 7.30 10.18
C ALA A 367 -2.71 6.18 9.14
N VAL A 368 -1.75 5.29 9.39
CA VAL A 368 -1.44 4.11 8.57
C VAL A 368 -1.87 2.85 9.33
N GLY A 369 -2.81 2.08 8.79
CA GLY A 369 -3.40 0.92 9.49
C GLY A 369 -2.54 -0.34 9.43
N TRP A 370 -2.60 -1.17 10.47
CA TRP A 370 -2.07 -2.52 10.45
C TRP A 370 -3.22 -3.51 10.14
N CYS A 371 -3.28 -4.13 8.96
CA CYS A 371 -2.42 -3.94 7.77
C CYS A 371 -3.20 -4.15 6.46
N ALA A 372 -2.54 -4.04 5.30
CA ALA A 372 -3.21 -4.25 4.01
C ALA A 372 -3.70 -5.70 3.85
N PHE A 373 -2.82 -6.68 4.08
CA PHE A 373 -3.05 -8.09 3.77
C PHE A 373 -2.63 -8.98 4.94
N ASP A 374 -3.37 -10.06 5.18
CA ASP A 374 -2.90 -11.11 6.10
C ASP A 374 -1.53 -11.65 5.65
N TYR A 375 -0.67 -12.03 6.60
CA TYR A 375 0.71 -12.43 6.32
C TYR A 375 1.13 -13.65 7.15
N ASN A 376 2.11 -14.40 6.64
CA ASN A 376 2.71 -15.50 7.38
C ASN A 376 3.70 -15.00 8.43
N THR A 377 3.74 -15.70 9.57
CA THR A 377 4.55 -15.30 10.74
C THR A 377 5.14 -16.51 11.46
N HIS A 378 6.00 -16.25 12.45
CA HIS A 378 6.55 -17.27 13.35
C HIS A 378 5.51 -17.78 14.35
N SER A 379 5.80 -18.91 15.02
CA SER A 379 4.88 -19.58 15.96
C SER A 379 4.48 -18.76 17.19
N ASP A 380 5.25 -17.72 17.53
CA ASP A 380 4.96 -16.84 18.67
C ASP A 380 3.87 -15.80 18.37
N PHE A 381 3.45 -15.69 17.10
CA PHE A 381 2.44 -14.75 16.63
C PHE A 381 1.32 -15.46 15.87
N GLY A 382 0.25 -14.71 15.59
CA GLY A 382 -0.89 -15.20 14.81
C GLY A 382 -1.82 -16.14 15.59
N ALA A 383 -2.62 -16.92 14.85
CA ALA A 383 -3.64 -17.77 15.44
C ALA A 383 -3.18 -19.23 15.69
N GLY A 384 -1.87 -19.48 15.73
CA GLY A 384 -1.27 -20.81 15.81
C GLY A 384 -1.20 -21.56 14.46
N ASP A 385 -1.67 -20.92 13.39
CA ASP A 385 -1.65 -21.39 12.00
C ASP A 385 -0.52 -20.74 11.17
N MET A 386 0.41 -20.07 11.84
CA MET A 386 1.48 -19.26 11.23
C MET A 386 0.95 -18.11 10.38
N ILE A 387 -0.24 -17.57 10.70
CA ILE A 387 -0.86 -16.44 10.00
C ILE A 387 -1.32 -15.39 11.01
N CYS A 388 -0.94 -14.14 10.73
CA CYS A 388 -1.50 -12.96 11.38
C CYS A 388 -2.71 -12.47 10.57
N HIS A 389 -3.90 -12.66 11.13
CA HIS A 389 -5.19 -12.29 10.50
C HIS A 389 -5.52 -10.80 10.72
N HIS A 390 -4.59 -9.93 10.34
CA HIS A 390 -4.64 -8.49 10.61
C HIS A 390 -5.04 -7.66 9.38
N GLY A 391 -5.02 -8.24 8.20
CA GLY A 391 -5.27 -7.55 6.95
C GLY A 391 -6.71 -7.08 6.82
N VAL A 392 -6.89 -5.92 6.20
CA VAL A 392 -8.21 -5.50 5.69
C VAL A 392 -8.61 -6.29 4.44
N MET A 393 -7.65 -6.96 3.80
CA MET A 393 -7.83 -8.03 2.82
C MET A 393 -7.16 -9.32 3.32
N ASP A 394 -7.51 -10.46 2.72
CA ASP A 394 -6.79 -11.72 3.00
C ASP A 394 -5.39 -11.75 2.36
N MET A 395 -4.62 -12.81 2.63
CA MET A 395 -3.26 -12.97 2.08
C MET A 395 -3.21 -13.09 0.55
N PHE A 396 -4.34 -13.36 -0.09
CA PHE A 396 -4.50 -13.38 -1.55
C PHE A 396 -5.00 -12.03 -2.09
N ARG A 397 -4.97 -10.98 -1.26
CA ARG A 397 -5.41 -9.62 -1.59
C ARG A 397 -6.92 -9.59 -1.96
N ILE A 398 -7.74 -10.47 -1.41
CA ILE A 398 -9.19 -10.46 -1.60
C ILE A 398 -9.82 -9.66 -0.45
N PRO A 399 -10.65 -8.63 -0.72
CA PRO A 399 -11.11 -7.71 0.32
C PRO A 399 -11.97 -8.40 1.37
N LYS A 400 -11.74 -8.08 2.65
CA LYS A 400 -12.72 -8.23 3.74
C LYS A 400 -13.58 -6.95 3.77
N PHE A 401 -14.61 -6.91 4.62
CA PHE A 401 -15.45 -5.70 4.72
C PHE A 401 -14.66 -4.45 5.14
N ALA A 402 -13.63 -4.59 5.97
CA ALA A 402 -12.79 -3.47 6.42
C ALA A 402 -12.03 -2.76 5.28
N ALA A 403 -11.79 -3.43 4.14
CA ALA A 403 -11.17 -2.80 2.97
C ALA A 403 -11.97 -1.60 2.45
N TYR A 404 -13.30 -1.68 2.53
CA TYR A 404 -14.21 -0.64 2.04
C TYR A 404 -14.27 0.59 2.96
N VAL A 405 -13.68 0.53 4.16
CA VAL A 405 -13.54 1.72 5.02
C VAL A 405 -12.74 2.78 4.28
N TYR A 406 -11.61 2.41 3.69
CA TYR A 406 -10.73 3.33 2.97
C TYR A 406 -11.33 3.77 1.63
N GLY A 407 -11.84 2.81 0.85
CA GLY A 407 -12.49 3.08 -0.43
C GLY A 407 -13.71 4.01 -0.34
N SER A 408 -14.45 3.98 0.77
CA SER A 408 -15.60 4.86 0.97
C SER A 408 -15.23 6.30 1.31
N GLN A 409 -13.95 6.64 1.55
CA GLN A 409 -13.55 8.01 1.92
C GLN A 409 -13.10 8.89 0.76
N ILE A 410 -13.05 8.36 -0.46
CA ILE A 410 -12.72 9.17 -1.65
C ILE A 410 -13.95 9.81 -2.28
N SER A 411 -13.71 10.84 -3.09
CA SER A 411 -14.79 11.52 -3.80
C SER A 411 -15.61 10.55 -4.66
N PRO A 412 -16.95 10.60 -4.60
CA PRO A 412 -17.80 9.78 -5.45
C PRO A 412 -17.61 10.05 -6.95
N LYS A 413 -17.01 11.20 -7.32
CA LYS A 413 -16.62 11.51 -8.70
C LYS A 413 -15.47 10.64 -9.21
N ILE A 414 -14.62 10.15 -8.31
CA ILE A 414 -13.54 9.22 -8.64
C ILE A 414 -14.11 7.81 -8.73
N LYS A 415 -14.84 7.38 -7.70
CA LYS A 415 -15.45 6.05 -7.62
C LYS A 415 -16.61 6.05 -6.63
N PRO A 416 -17.86 5.78 -7.07
CA PRO A 416 -18.96 5.49 -6.16
C PRO A 416 -18.68 4.21 -5.38
N VAL A 417 -18.99 4.23 -4.08
CA VAL A 417 -18.87 3.07 -3.19
C VAL A 417 -20.15 2.89 -2.41
N LEU A 418 -20.64 1.65 -2.37
CA LEU A 418 -21.81 1.23 -1.60
C LEU A 418 -21.61 -0.22 -1.15
N GLU A 419 -21.17 -0.41 0.10
CA GLU A 419 -20.93 -1.74 0.67
C GLU A 419 -21.68 -1.91 2.00
N PRO A 420 -22.78 -2.67 2.02
CA PRO A 420 -23.44 -3.11 3.25
C PRO A 420 -22.58 -4.17 3.96
N VAL A 421 -22.28 -3.96 5.23
CA VAL A 421 -21.48 -4.88 6.05
C VAL A 421 -22.39 -5.97 6.62
N THR A 422 -22.85 -6.85 5.74
CA THR A 422 -23.72 -7.98 6.10
C THR A 422 -23.68 -9.09 5.05
N PHE A 423 -23.78 -10.33 5.51
CA PHE A 423 -24.02 -11.51 4.69
C PHE A 423 -25.51 -11.71 4.38
N TRP A 424 -26.40 -10.90 4.98
CA TRP A 424 -27.85 -10.95 4.79
C TRP A 424 -28.46 -12.31 5.14
N ALA A 425 -28.02 -12.87 6.27
CA ALA A 425 -28.52 -14.13 6.80
C ALA A 425 -29.19 -13.90 8.15
N ARG A 426 -30.47 -14.27 8.25
CA ARG A 426 -31.28 -13.99 9.44
C ARG A 426 -30.64 -14.48 10.75
N GLY A 427 -30.12 -15.70 10.78
CA GLY A 427 -29.59 -16.33 12.00
C GLY A 427 -28.08 -16.21 12.18
N GLU A 428 -27.40 -15.38 11.38
CA GLU A 428 -25.94 -15.25 11.45
C GLU A 428 -25.49 -14.44 12.68
N ARG A 429 -26.19 -13.35 12.97
CA ARG A 429 -25.94 -12.52 14.15
C ARG A 429 -26.79 -12.98 15.32
N SER A 430 -26.36 -12.57 16.52
CA SER A 430 -27.18 -12.70 17.73
C SER A 430 -28.54 -12.02 17.52
N GLU A 431 -29.57 -12.54 18.18
CA GLU A 431 -30.96 -12.02 18.10
C GLU A 431 -31.64 -12.16 16.73
N CYS A 432 -31.02 -12.89 15.79
CA CYS A 432 -31.58 -13.18 14.47
C CYS A 432 -31.91 -11.93 13.63
N THR A 433 -31.00 -10.95 13.60
CA THR A 433 -31.16 -9.64 12.94
C THR A 433 -29.94 -9.26 12.12
N VAL A 434 -30.08 -8.34 11.17
CA VAL A 434 -28.96 -7.67 10.45
C VAL A 434 -28.75 -6.24 10.93
N PHE A 435 -29.52 -5.80 11.94
CA PHE A 435 -29.48 -4.45 12.48
C PHE A 435 -28.75 -4.39 13.84
N PRO A 436 -28.03 -3.29 14.17
CA PRO A 436 -27.74 -2.15 13.30
C PRO A 436 -26.93 -2.56 12.07
N LEU A 437 -27.29 -2.04 10.90
CA LEU A 437 -26.65 -2.32 9.61
C LEU A 437 -25.73 -1.17 9.25
N VAL A 438 -24.43 -1.45 9.18
CA VAL A 438 -23.42 -0.49 8.72
C VAL A 438 -23.34 -0.55 7.19
N VAL A 439 -23.42 0.59 6.53
CA VAL A 439 -23.24 0.72 5.08
C VAL A 439 -22.12 1.72 4.81
N LEU A 440 -21.00 1.22 4.29
CA LEU A 440 -19.84 2.01 3.89
C LEU A 440 -20.13 2.65 2.53
N SER A 441 -20.27 3.97 2.48
CA SER A 441 -20.65 4.64 1.24
C SER A 441 -20.27 6.12 1.19
N ASN A 442 -19.82 6.56 0.01
CA ASN A 442 -19.64 7.97 -0.33
C ASN A 442 -20.84 8.59 -1.08
N CYS A 443 -21.96 7.86 -1.19
CA CYS A 443 -23.21 8.41 -1.72
C CYS A 443 -23.78 9.51 -0.80
N ASP A 444 -24.63 10.37 -1.35
CA ASP A 444 -25.30 11.45 -0.60
C ASP A 444 -26.35 10.87 0.36
N TRP A 445 -27.11 9.89 -0.12
CA TRP A 445 -28.13 9.15 0.62
C TRP A 445 -28.35 7.76 0.00
N ILE A 446 -29.05 6.88 0.72
CA ILE A 446 -29.35 5.53 0.28
C ILE A 446 -30.83 5.19 0.47
N THR A 447 -31.34 4.20 -0.26
CA THR A 447 -32.61 3.52 0.07
C THR A 447 -32.33 2.10 0.52
N LEU A 448 -33.07 1.62 1.52
CA LEU A 448 -33.16 0.20 1.87
C LEU A 448 -34.56 -0.31 1.54
N LYS A 449 -34.66 -1.34 0.71
CA LYS A 449 -35.89 -2.06 0.40
C LYS A 449 -35.80 -3.49 0.90
N PHE A 450 -36.86 -3.95 1.56
CA PHE A 450 -37.04 -5.34 1.99
C PHE A 450 -38.20 -5.94 1.20
N GLY A 451 -38.00 -7.04 0.47
CA GLY A 451 -39.06 -7.71 -0.30
C GLY A 451 -39.90 -6.75 -1.16
N ASP A 452 -41.22 -6.82 -1.00
CA ASP A 452 -42.20 -5.96 -1.70
C ASP A 452 -42.60 -4.71 -0.91
N TYR A 453 -41.99 -4.46 0.26
CA TYR A 453 -42.27 -3.25 1.04
C TYR A 453 -41.71 -2.00 0.35
N ASP A 454 -42.27 -0.83 0.68
CA ASP A 454 -41.79 0.45 0.16
C ASP A 454 -40.33 0.72 0.59
N PRO A 455 -39.47 1.22 -0.31
CA PRO A 455 -38.10 1.58 0.06
C PRO A 455 -38.06 2.65 1.13
N ILE A 456 -37.24 2.43 2.15
CA ILE A 456 -36.97 3.40 3.21
C ILE A 456 -35.78 4.24 2.80
N SER A 457 -35.97 5.56 2.72
CA SER A 457 -34.88 6.51 2.40
C SER A 457 -34.10 6.87 3.66
N VAL A 458 -32.77 6.75 3.59
CA VAL A 458 -31.84 7.09 4.66
C VAL A 458 -30.92 8.22 4.18
N TYR A 459 -31.20 9.43 4.64
CA TYR A 459 -30.44 10.64 4.30
C TYR A 459 -29.34 10.97 5.32
N GLN A 460 -29.52 10.54 6.56
CA GLN A 460 -28.61 10.89 7.65
C GLN A 460 -27.44 9.90 7.72
N LYS A 461 -26.23 10.42 7.55
CA LYS A 461 -24.99 9.69 7.86
C LYS A 461 -24.75 9.64 9.37
N SER A 462 -23.95 8.68 9.81
CA SER A 462 -23.63 8.51 11.23
C SER A 462 -22.98 9.76 11.82
N LYS A 463 -23.51 10.22 12.96
CA LYS A 463 -22.91 11.34 13.73
C LYS A 463 -21.68 10.91 14.53
N GLU A 464 -21.49 9.60 14.73
CA GLU A 464 -20.34 9.07 15.47
C GLU A 464 -19.02 9.35 14.74
N PHE A 465 -19.04 9.30 13.41
CA PHE A 465 -17.86 9.42 12.54
C PHE A 465 -17.86 10.74 11.75
N LYS A 466 -18.26 11.84 12.40
CA LYS A 466 -18.53 13.14 11.74
C LYS A 466 -17.32 13.84 11.13
N HIS A 467 -16.09 13.42 11.45
CA HIS A 467 -14.87 14.04 10.93
C HIS A 467 -14.36 13.36 9.66
N LEU A 468 -14.83 12.14 9.38
CA LEU A 468 -14.55 11.46 8.13
C LEU A 468 -15.09 12.27 6.92
N PRO A 469 -14.38 12.28 5.77
CA PRO A 469 -14.87 12.91 4.55
C PRO A 469 -16.24 12.37 4.11
N TYR A 470 -16.45 11.07 4.24
CA TYR A 470 -17.72 10.41 3.93
C TYR A 470 -18.08 9.42 5.05
N PRO A 471 -18.76 9.90 6.11
CA PRO A 471 -19.18 9.02 7.21
C PRO A 471 -20.13 7.91 6.71
N PRO A 472 -20.11 6.71 7.30
CA PRO A 472 -20.99 5.63 6.89
C PRO A 472 -22.45 5.90 7.26
N PHE A 473 -23.36 5.15 6.66
CA PHE A 473 -24.74 5.04 7.16
C PHE A 473 -24.79 3.94 8.22
N ILE A 474 -25.48 4.21 9.34
CA ILE A 474 -25.82 3.19 10.34
C ILE A 474 -27.33 3.16 10.42
N ILE A 475 -27.90 2.05 9.96
CA ILE A 475 -29.34 1.86 9.94
C ILE A 475 -29.70 1.06 11.19
N ASP A 476 -30.40 1.67 12.13
CA ASP A 476 -30.87 1.06 13.37
C ASP A 476 -32.34 1.40 13.63
N THR A 477 -32.83 1.09 14.82
CA THR A 477 -34.24 1.31 15.22
C THR A 477 -34.63 2.79 15.35
N SER A 478 -33.65 3.71 15.34
CA SER A 478 -33.92 5.16 15.25
C SER A 478 -34.15 5.62 13.81
N VAL A 479 -33.66 4.85 12.83
CA VAL A 479 -33.78 5.13 11.39
C VAL A 479 -34.95 4.36 10.78
N ILE A 480 -35.25 3.16 11.29
CA ILE A 480 -36.32 2.29 10.81
C ILE A 480 -37.18 1.83 11.97
N SER A 481 -38.51 1.89 11.85
CA SER A 481 -39.39 1.28 12.85
C SER A 481 -39.30 -0.24 12.77
N ILE A 482 -39.14 -0.91 13.92
CA ILE A 482 -39.14 -2.39 14.00
C ILE A 482 -40.40 -2.96 13.33
N GLU A 483 -41.54 -2.29 13.44
CA GLU A 483 -42.81 -2.68 12.80
C GLU A 483 -42.73 -2.74 11.26
N GLN A 484 -41.81 -2.00 10.64
CA GLN A 484 -41.59 -1.95 9.19
C GLN A 484 -40.67 -3.07 8.67
N ILE A 485 -39.89 -3.73 9.54
CA ILE A 485 -38.83 -4.68 9.13
C ILE A 485 -38.81 -6.00 9.89
N SER A 486 -39.54 -6.10 11.02
CA SER A 486 -39.45 -7.26 11.91
C SER A 486 -40.71 -7.38 12.78
N GLN A 487 -41.53 -8.38 12.46
CA GLN A 487 -42.25 -9.12 13.50
C GLN A 487 -41.54 -10.45 13.70
N TRP A 488 -41.22 -10.78 14.95
CA TRP A 488 -40.68 -12.10 15.31
C TRP A 488 -41.59 -13.21 14.76
N GLY A 489 -41.07 -14.01 13.82
CA GLY A 489 -41.81 -15.10 13.16
C GLY A 489 -42.23 -14.87 11.70
N MET A 490 -42.01 -13.68 11.13
CA MET A 490 -42.30 -13.40 9.72
C MET A 490 -41.24 -13.94 8.74
N LYS A 491 -41.59 -13.95 7.45
CA LYS A 491 -40.79 -14.42 6.30
C LYS A 491 -39.54 -13.55 6.08
N TRP A 492 -38.38 -14.18 5.83
CA TRP A 492 -37.14 -13.50 5.43
C TRP A 492 -37.23 -13.15 3.95
N GLU A 493 -36.92 -11.91 3.56
CA GLU A 493 -37.05 -11.42 2.18
C GLU A 493 -35.72 -10.85 1.65
N ASP A 494 -35.68 -10.63 0.34
CA ASP A 494 -34.51 -10.04 -0.31
C ASP A 494 -34.30 -8.60 0.18
N GLY A 495 -33.05 -8.22 0.35
CA GLY A 495 -32.63 -6.86 0.65
C GLY A 495 -32.09 -6.18 -0.59
N ILE A 496 -32.47 -4.93 -0.81
CA ILE A 496 -31.91 -4.09 -1.87
C ILE A 496 -31.49 -2.76 -1.26
N ILE A 497 -30.23 -2.39 -1.44
CA ILE A 497 -29.73 -1.07 -1.08
C ILE A 497 -29.31 -0.34 -2.35
N THR A 498 -29.84 0.87 -2.55
CA THR A 498 -29.50 1.73 -3.70
C THR A 498 -28.87 3.01 -3.17
N GLY A 499 -27.73 3.39 -3.72
CA GLY A 499 -27.02 4.63 -3.39
C GLY A 499 -27.24 5.70 -4.43
N TYR A 500 -27.36 6.95 -3.98
CA TYR A 500 -27.69 8.10 -4.82
C TYR A 500 -26.64 9.20 -4.70
N ILE A 501 -26.27 9.81 -5.83
CA ILE A 501 -25.39 10.99 -5.90
C ILE A 501 -26.09 12.04 -6.76
N GLY A 502 -26.26 13.26 -6.25
CA GLY A 502 -26.95 14.33 -6.96
C GLY A 502 -28.41 14.01 -7.32
N GLY A 503 -29.04 13.06 -6.60
CA GLY A 503 -30.42 12.61 -6.84
C GLY A 503 -30.55 11.41 -7.79
N GLU A 504 -29.47 11.01 -8.47
CA GLU A 504 -29.49 9.88 -9.42
C GLU A 504 -28.98 8.59 -8.75
N PRO A 505 -29.58 7.42 -9.04
CA PRO A 505 -29.10 6.13 -8.55
C PRO A 505 -27.78 5.77 -9.24
N VAL A 506 -26.74 5.49 -8.45
CA VAL A 506 -25.39 5.22 -8.97
C VAL A 506 -24.92 3.79 -8.74
N GLN A 507 -25.43 3.12 -7.72
CA GLN A 507 -25.05 1.75 -7.36
C GLN A 507 -26.20 1.07 -6.63
N GLU A 508 -26.38 -0.23 -6.87
CA GLU A 508 -27.37 -1.07 -6.21
C GLU A 508 -26.73 -2.37 -5.74
N VAL A 509 -26.99 -2.75 -4.49
CA VAL A 509 -26.57 -4.02 -3.89
C VAL A 509 -27.81 -4.83 -3.56
N ARG A 510 -27.91 -6.03 -4.15
CA ARG A 510 -28.99 -6.99 -3.89
C ARG A 510 -28.49 -8.14 -3.03
N MET A 511 -29.29 -8.52 -2.05
CA MET A 511 -28.93 -9.53 -1.05
C MET A 511 -30.09 -10.52 -0.94
N ALA A 512 -29.83 -11.80 -1.21
CA ALA A 512 -30.88 -12.80 -1.33
C ALA A 512 -31.35 -13.32 0.02
N ARG A 513 -32.66 -13.57 0.16
CA ARG A 513 -33.24 -14.28 1.30
C ARG A 513 -32.83 -15.75 1.37
N ASN A 514 -32.61 -16.37 0.21
CA ASN A 514 -32.28 -17.78 0.06
C ASN A 514 -31.10 -17.94 -0.90
N PRO A 515 -29.87 -17.59 -0.49
CA PRO A 515 -28.71 -17.71 -1.34
C PRO A 515 -28.46 -19.18 -1.68
N LEU A 516 -28.42 -19.51 -2.97
CA LEU A 516 -28.10 -20.84 -3.49
C LEU A 516 -26.89 -20.75 -4.42
N PRO A 517 -25.96 -21.72 -4.41
CA PRO A 517 -24.89 -21.77 -5.41
C PRO A 517 -25.46 -21.67 -6.83
N SER A 518 -25.12 -20.60 -7.54
CA SER A 518 -25.65 -20.31 -8.87
C SER A 518 -24.57 -20.42 -9.94
N LYS A 519 -23.36 -19.97 -9.63
CA LYS A 519 -22.27 -19.83 -10.59
C LYS A 519 -20.91 -19.86 -9.88
N LEU A 520 -19.93 -20.45 -10.55
CA LEU A 520 -18.52 -20.27 -10.22
C LEU A 520 -17.96 -19.14 -11.08
N MET A 521 -17.57 -18.04 -10.44
CA MET A 521 -16.87 -16.94 -11.09
C MET A 521 -15.36 -17.12 -10.92
N ALA A 522 -14.60 -16.93 -11.98
CA ALA A 522 -13.14 -16.94 -11.95
C ALA A 522 -12.61 -15.79 -12.80
N VAL A 523 -11.75 -14.96 -12.23
CA VAL A 523 -11.22 -13.74 -12.88
C VAL A 523 -9.73 -13.66 -12.62
N ALA A 524 -8.94 -13.42 -13.66
CA ALA A 524 -7.52 -13.09 -13.54
C ALA A 524 -7.34 -11.57 -13.46
N ASP A 525 -6.33 -11.11 -12.74
CA ASP A 525 -5.97 -9.68 -12.71
C ASP A 525 -5.48 -9.22 -14.08
N ASP A 526 -4.77 -10.10 -14.80
CA ASP A 526 -4.23 -9.88 -16.14
C ASP A 526 -4.51 -11.09 -17.02
N TYR A 527 -4.87 -10.85 -18.27
CA TYR A 527 -5.09 -11.91 -19.27
C TYR A 527 -3.95 -12.04 -20.30
N ILE A 528 -2.99 -11.10 -20.25
CA ILE A 528 -1.81 -11.07 -21.11
C ILE A 528 -0.58 -10.94 -20.21
N LEU A 529 0.31 -11.92 -20.27
CA LEU A 529 1.58 -11.98 -19.56
C LEU A 529 2.74 -11.72 -20.52
N THR A 530 3.84 -11.23 -19.96
CA THR A 530 5.04 -10.88 -20.73
C THR A 530 5.81 -12.14 -21.14
N SER A 531 6.23 -12.21 -22.41
CA SER A 531 7.18 -13.22 -22.90
C SER A 531 8.64 -12.84 -22.61
N GLY A 532 9.55 -13.83 -22.67
CA GLY A 532 11.00 -13.63 -22.49
C GLY A 532 11.48 -13.52 -21.03
N GLU A 533 10.57 -13.37 -20.06
CA GLU A 533 10.85 -13.38 -18.63
C GLU A 533 9.79 -14.16 -17.84
N LYS A 534 10.09 -14.49 -16.58
CA LYS A 534 9.06 -15.05 -15.68
C LYS A 534 8.08 -13.95 -15.32
N ASP A 535 6.79 -14.22 -15.52
CA ASP A 535 5.71 -13.33 -15.16
C ASP A 535 4.65 -14.10 -14.37
N ALA A 536 3.81 -13.38 -13.62
CA ALA A 536 2.75 -14.01 -12.86
C ALA A 536 1.55 -13.08 -12.71
N THR A 537 0.35 -13.67 -12.77
CA THR A 537 -0.89 -12.97 -12.45
C THR A 537 -1.69 -13.72 -11.41
N ARG A 538 -2.45 -12.99 -10.61
CA ARG A 538 -3.37 -13.55 -9.63
C ARG A 538 -4.67 -13.91 -10.33
N ALA A 539 -5.27 -15.02 -9.93
CA ALA A 539 -6.65 -15.37 -10.23
C ALA A 539 -7.46 -15.51 -8.95
N VAL A 540 -8.70 -15.01 -8.98
CA VAL A 540 -9.67 -15.09 -7.88
C VAL A 540 -10.88 -15.88 -8.32
N VAL A 541 -11.27 -16.86 -7.52
CA VAL A 541 -12.43 -17.72 -7.72
C VAL A 541 -13.45 -17.45 -6.63
N LYS A 542 -14.73 -17.33 -7.01
CA LYS A 542 -15.86 -17.08 -6.09
C LYS A 542 -17.02 -18.01 -6.45
N LEU A 543 -17.54 -18.73 -5.47
CA LEU A 543 -18.82 -19.44 -5.63
C LEU A 543 -19.93 -18.52 -5.14
N VAL A 544 -20.80 -18.12 -6.06
CA VAL A 544 -21.73 -17.01 -5.83
C VAL A 544 -23.19 -17.44 -5.90
N ASP A 545 -24.06 -16.62 -5.30
CA ASP A 545 -25.51 -16.77 -5.35
C ASP A 545 -26.14 -16.19 -6.63
N GLN A 546 -27.47 -16.22 -6.75
CA GLN A 546 -28.22 -15.64 -7.87
C GLN A 546 -28.02 -14.12 -8.08
N TYR A 547 -27.46 -13.40 -7.11
CA TYR A 547 -27.11 -11.98 -7.21
C TYR A 547 -25.59 -11.74 -7.30
N ASN A 548 -24.83 -12.79 -7.64
CA ASN A 548 -23.38 -12.78 -7.73
C ASN A 548 -22.65 -12.42 -6.42
N ARG A 549 -23.31 -12.57 -5.26
CA ARG A 549 -22.63 -12.41 -3.95
C ARG A 549 -21.94 -13.71 -3.56
N PRO A 550 -20.70 -13.67 -3.03
CA PRO A 550 -20.02 -14.86 -2.53
C PRO A 550 -20.82 -15.52 -1.42
N LEU A 551 -20.80 -16.86 -1.37
CA LEU A 551 -21.41 -17.64 -0.29
C LEU A 551 -20.42 -17.75 0.89
N PRO A 552 -20.52 -16.93 1.95
CA PRO A 552 -19.42 -16.75 2.92
C PRO A 552 -19.07 -18.02 3.70
N PHE A 553 -20.06 -18.86 3.99
CA PHE A 553 -19.90 -20.04 4.86
C PHE A 553 -19.80 -21.36 4.10
N ILE A 554 -19.68 -21.33 2.76
CA ILE A 554 -19.54 -22.55 1.99
C ILE A 554 -18.13 -23.15 2.16
N ASN A 555 -18.07 -24.38 2.65
CA ASN A 555 -16.83 -25.14 2.75
C ASN A 555 -16.73 -26.05 1.51
N ALA A 556 -16.12 -25.54 0.45
CA ALA A 556 -15.94 -26.28 -0.79
C ALA A 556 -14.51 -26.22 -1.30
N VAL A 557 -14.09 -27.32 -1.93
CA VAL A 557 -12.79 -27.45 -2.59
C VAL A 557 -12.92 -26.93 -4.02
N VAL A 558 -11.98 -26.07 -4.41
CA VAL A 558 -11.74 -25.64 -5.78
C VAL A 558 -10.61 -26.50 -6.32
N ARG A 559 -10.86 -27.17 -7.45
CA ARG A 559 -9.85 -27.92 -8.19
C ARG A 559 -9.41 -27.12 -9.41
N LEU A 560 -8.12 -27.02 -9.59
CA LEU A 560 -7.46 -26.31 -10.68
C LEU A 560 -6.78 -27.34 -11.58
N ASN A 561 -6.98 -27.22 -12.89
CA ASN A 561 -6.27 -28.02 -13.87
C ASN A 561 -5.67 -27.08 -14.92
N LEU A 562 -4.33 -27.01 -14.96
CA LEU A 562 -3.60 -26.13 -15.85
C LEU A 562 -3.12 -26.88 -17.09
N SER A 563 -3.22 -26.21 -18.24
CA SER A 563 -2.63 -26.61 -19.51
C SER A 563 -1.90 -25.43 -20.13
N GLY A 564 -0.78 -25.68 -20.82
CA GLY A 564 0.14 -24.64 -21.30
C GLY A 564 1.42 -24.59 -20.48
N ASP A 565 2.35 -23.73 -20.89
CA ASP A 565 3.71 -23.67 -20.31
C ASP A 565 3.78 -22.71 -19.12
N ALA A 566 3.20 -23.14 -18.00
CA ALA A 566 3.09 -22.37 -16.78
C ALA A 566 2.94 -23.29 -15.56
N ARG A 567 2.95 -22.71 -14.36
CA ARG A 567 2.64 -23.43 -13.13
C ARG A 567 1.67 -22.65 -12.24
N ILE A 568 0.87 -23.38 -11.47
CA ILE A 568 0.13 -22.82 -10.34
C ILE A 568 1.10 -22.64 -9.17
N ILE A 569 1.11 -21.47 -8.55
CA ILE A 569 1.83 -21.23 -7.30
C ILE A 569 0.95 -21.73 -6.15
N GLY A 570 1.38 -22.83 -5.52
CA GLY A 570 0.62 -23.50 -4.45
C GLY A 570 0.00 -24.82 -4.91
N PRO A 571 -0.94 -25.39 -4.14
CA PRO A 571 -1.59 -26.65 -4.49
C PRO A 571 -2.66 -26.47 -5.58
N GLU A 572 -2.93 -27.54 -6.32
CA GLU A 572 -3.99 -27.58 -7.35
C GLU A 572 -5.39 -27.75 -6.74
N GLU A 573 -5.48 -28.16 -5.48
CA GLU A 573 -6.71 -28.17 -4.68
C GLU A 573 -6.61 -27.11 -3.60
N ILE A 574 -7.49 -26.09 -3.66
CA ILE A 574 -7.58 -24.99 -2.70
C ILE A 574 -8.98 -24.92 -2.09
N PHE A 575 -9.13 -24.25 -0.95
CA PHE A 575 -10.41 -24.15 -0.24
C PHE A 575 -11.01 -22.75 -0.36
N LEU A 576 -12.33 -22.67 -0.56
CA LEU A 576 -13.05 -21.40 -0.40
C LEU A 576 -13.03 -20.95 1.06
N THR A 577 -12.56 -19.72 1.31
CA THR A 577 -12.62 -19.07 2.62
C THR A 577 -13.39 -17.76 2.49
N GLY A 578 -14.53 -17.63 3.18
CA GLY A 578 -15.43 -16.51 2.95
C GLY A 578 -16.01 -16.51 1.53
N GLY A 579 -16.35 -17.69 1.00
CA GLY A 579 -16.94 -17.87 -0.35
C GLY A 579 -16.01 -17.64 -1.53
N SER A 580 -14.71 -17.42 -1.30
CA SER A 580 -13.74 -17.16 -2.36
C SER A 580 -12.34 -17.71 -2.04
N ALA A 581 -11.54 -17.92 -3.08
CA ALA A 581 -10.15 -18.34 -2.99
C ALA A 581 -9.32 -17.61 -4.06
N GLY A 582 -8.02 -17.42 -3.79
CA GLY A 582 -7.07 -16.86 -4.74
C GLY A 582 -5.93 -17.83 -5.01
N PHE A 583 -5.30 -17.69 -6.16
CA PHE A 583 -4.06 -18.36 -6.51
C PHE A 583 -3.28 -17.52 -7.53
N TRP A 584 -2.01 -17.82 -7.75
CA TRP A 584 -1.22 -17.20 -8.82
C TRP A 584 -0.87 -18.24 -9.88
N VAL A 585 -0.82 -17.78 -11.12
CA VAL A 585 -0.29 -18.53 -12.27
C VAL A 585 0.99 -17.86 -12.71
N GLU A 586 2.09 -18.60 -12.74
CA GLU A 586 3.41 -18.13 -13.16
C GLU A 586 3.74 -18.71 -14.54
N SER A 587 4.00 -17.84 -15.51
CA SER A 587 4.56 -18.22 -16.81
C SER A 587 6.07 -18.41 -16.70
N ASN A 588 6.64 -19.23 -17.57
CA ASN A 588 8.09 -19.35 -17.71
C ASN A 588 8.67 -18.40 -18.79
N GLY A 589 7.86 -17.51 -19.35
CA GLY A 589 8.23 -16.57 -20.41
C GLY A 589 8.11 -17.12 -21.84
N MET A 590 7.71 -18.37 -22.02
CA MET A 590 7.49 -18.93 -23.37
C MET A 590 6.16 -18.43 -23.94
N GLU A 591 6.19 -17.92 -25.17
CA GLU A 591 4.99 -17.51 -25.89
C GLU A 591 4.00 -18.67 -26.02
N GLY A 592 2.71 -18.38 -25.82
CA GLY A 592 1.67 -19.39 -25.93
C GLY A 592 0.44 -19.12 -25.07
N GLU A 593 -0.52 -20.02 -25.18
CA GLU A 593 -1.75 -19.96 -24.38
C GLU A 593 -1.61 -20.79 -23.10
N ILE A 594 -2.05 -20.23 -21.99
CA ILE A 594 -2.23 -20.92 -20.72
C ILE A 594 -3.73 -21.01 -20.47
N LYS A 595 -4.22 -22.21 -20.19
CA LYS A 595 -5.63 -22.44 -19.85
C LYS A 595 -5.73 -23.11 -18.49
N ILE A 596 -6.57 -22.55 -17.63
CA ILE A 596 -6.90 -23.09 -16.30
C ILE A 596 -8.38 -23.48 -16.29
N ASP A 597 -8.65 -24.79 -16.25
CA ASP A 597 -9.98 -25.33 -15.97
C ASP A 597 -10.19 -25.38 -14.46
N ILE A 598 -11.29 -24.79 -13.99
CA ILE A 598 -11.58 -24.61 -12.56
C ILE A 598 -12.90 -25.28 -12.23
N ALA A 599 -12.94 -26.11 -11.18
CA ALA A 599 -14.16 -26.79 -10.75
C ALA A 599 -14.38 -26.67 -9.24
N CYS A 600 -15.62 -26.42 -8.82
CA CYS A 600 -16.00 -26.36 -7.41
C CYS A 600 -17.49 -26.70 -7.25
N GLY A 601 -17.83 -27.67 -6.37
CA GLY A 601 -19.22 -27.98 -6.03
C GLY A 601 -20.13 -28.34 -7.22
N GLY A 602 -19.58 -28.93 -8.29
CA GLY A 602 -20.31 -29.25 -9.53
C GLY A 602 -20.36 -28.11 -10.56
N PHE A 603 -19.92 -26.90 -10.19
CA PHE A 603 -19.78 -25.76 -11.10
C PHE A 603 -18.39 -25.74 -11.73
N LYS A 604 -18.29 -25.15 -12.92
CA LYS A 604 -17.05 -25.02 -13.69
C LYS A 604 -16.85 -23.58 -14.15
N ALA A 605 -15.59 -23.17 -14.24
CA ALA A 605 -15.15 -21.93 -14.86
C ALA A 605 -13.83 -22.20 -15.63
N GLU A 606 -13.46 -21.27 -16.50
CA GLU A 606 -12.23 -21.36 -17.28
C GLU A 606 -11.57 -19.97 -17.29
N ILE A 607 -10.24 -19.95 -17.15
CA ILE A 607 -9.40 -18.78 -17.41
C ILE A 607 -8.46 -19.12 -18.56
N LYS A 608 -8.32 -18.21 -19.52
CA LYS A 608 -7.35 -18.29 -20.62
C LYS A 608 -6.44 -17.07 -20.55
N LEU A 609 -5.14 -17.31 -20.50
CA LEU A 609 -4.09 -16.29 -20.51
C LEU A 609 -3.26 -16.45 -21.78
N LEU A 610 -2.70 -15.35 -22.27
CA LEU A 610 -1.78 -15.34 -23.39
C LEU A 610 -0.43 -14.83 -22.91
N VAL A 611 0.66 -15.51 -23.25
CA VAL A 611 2.03 -15.04 -23.06
C VAL A 611 2.54 -14.51 -24.40
N GLN A 612 2.87 -13.22 -24.48
CA GLN A 612 3.41 -12.58 -25.69
C GLN A 612 4.31 -11.39 -25.37
#